data_AF-A0A9D4X950-F1
#
_entry.id   AF-A0A9D4X950-F1
#
_cell.length_a   1.000
_cell.length_b   1.000
_cell.length_c   1.000
_cell.angle_alpha   90.00
_cell.angle_beta   90.00
_cell.angle_gamma   90.00
#
_symmetry.space_group_name_H-M   'P 1'
#
loop_
_entity.id
_entity.type
_entity.pdbx_description
1 polymer ?
#
loop_
_entity_poly.entity_id
_entity_poly.type
_entity_poly.pdbx_seq_one_letter_code
_entity_poly.pdbx_strand_id
1 'polypeptide(L)'
;MSLSVMDNNYSLKSIRNVAKLIDSYLQVVAEDDKMQVSKFVSLAETVPCIARVDHNDLYKAIDIYLKVYLDMCKVDKKKLCGILDCQKLTAEVCHQAVKNELLPLRTVVQLLYFEQEKLSMANTTQIMDGNLALELEKKMRIRGREI
;
A
#
# COMPACT_ATOMS: atom_id res chain seq x y z
N MET A 1 12.49 -32.77 10.45
CA MET A 1 12.47 -31.69 9.45
C MET A 1 11.50 -30.59 9.92
N SER A 2 11.84 -29.84 10.97
CA SER A 2 10.88 -28.87 11.54
C SER A 2 11.48 -27.72 12.36
N LEU A 3 12.81 -27.61 12.51
CA LEU A 3 13.42 -26.45 13.20
C LEU A 3 13.59 -25.22 12.29
N SER A 4 13.79 -25.38 10.98
CA SER A 4 14.07 -24.25 10.08
C SER A 4 12.88 -23.33 9.78
N VAL A 5 11.64 -23.80 9.97
CA VAL A 5 10.42 -23.05 9.61
C VAL A 5 9.96 -22.12 10.74
N MET A 6 10.17 -22.52 12.00
CA MET A 6 9.79 -21.73 13.19
C MET A 6 10.71 -20.52 13.38
N ASP A 7 12.03 -20.68 13.19
CA ASP A 7 13.00 -19.59 13.29
C ASP A 7 12.79 -18.51 12.21
N ASN A 8 12.37 -18.93 11.01
CA ASN A 8 12.16 -18.04 9.88
C ASN A 8 10.93 -17.14 10.08
N ASN A 9 9.85 -17.67 10.66
CA ASN A 9 8.64 -16.89 10.95
C ASN A 9 8.84 -15.87 12.08
N TYR A 10 9.64 -16.20 13.10
CA TYR A 10 9.98 -15.25 14.16
C TYR A 10 10.89 -14.13 13.64
N SER A 11 11.88 -14.48 12.82
CA SER A 11 12.78 -13.51 12.16
C SER A 11 12.02 -12.56 11.24
N LEU A 12 11.07 -13.08 10.44
CA LEU A 12 10.21 -12.28 9.56
C LEU A 12 9.23 -11.38 10.33
N LYS A 13 8.78 -11.79 11.53
CA LYS A 13 7.97 -10.91 12.38
C LYS A 13 8.81 -9.75 12.91
N SER A 14 10.02 -10.03 13.39
CA SER A 14 10.95 -9.02 13.91
C SER A 14 11.35 -8.01 12.83
N ILE A 15 11.69 -8.46 11.61
CA ILE A 15 12.08 -7.57 10.52
C ILE A 15 10.93 -6.64 10.09
N ARG A 16 9.69 -7.14 10.11
CA ARG A 16 8.49 -6.32 9.83
C ARG A 16 8.26 -5.27 10.91
N ASN A 17 8.50 -5.59 12.17
CA ASN A 17 8.40 -4.62 13.26
C ASN A 17 9.45 -3.52 13.12
N VAL A 18 10.68 -3.87 12.73
CA VAL A 18 11.74 -2.91 12.44
C VAL A 18 11.36 -2.00 11.27
N ALA A 19 10.79 -2.55 10.19
CA ALA A 19 10.30 -1.74 9.07
C ALA A 19 9.22 -0.73 9.51
N LYS A 20 8.24 -1.17 10.31
CA LYS A 20 7.21 -0.27 10.86
C LYS A 20 7.79 0.82 11.74
N LEU A 21 8.79 0.49 12.55
CA LEU A 21 9.49 1.47 13.38
C LEU A 21 10.20 2.52 12.53
N ILE A 22 10.88 2.09 11.47
CA ILE A 22 11.57 2.98 10.52
C ILE A 22 10.57 3.86 9.78
N ASP A 23 9.45 3.29 9.30
CA ASP A 23 8.42 4.07 8.62
C ASP A 23 7.74 5.08 9.57
N SER A 24 7.53 4.72 10.84
CA SER A 24 7.04 5.65 11.87
C SER A 24 8.06 6.76 12.16
N TYR A 25 9.34 6.43 12.23
CA TYR A 25 10.40 7.41 12.39
C TYR A 25 10.48 8.35 11.18
N LEU A 26 10.33 7.82 9.95
CA LEU A 26 10.25 8.60 8.71
C LEU A 26 9.10 9.61 8.75
N GLN A 27 7.94 9.25 9.31
CA GLN A 27 6.82 10.20 9.49
C GLN A 27 7.21 11.37 10.41
N VAL A 28 7.91 11.08 11.52
CA VAL A 28 8.33 12.14 12.47
C VAL A 28 9.38 13.06 11.84
N VAL A 29 10.41 12.51 11.19
CA VAL A 29 11.46 13.34 10.56
C VAL A 29 10.98 14.02 9.28
N ALA A 30 9.86 13.59 8.69
CA ALA A 30 9.25 14.30 7.57
C ALA A 30 8.68 15.67 7.97
N GLU A 31 8.40 15.88 9.25
CA GLU A 31 7.94 17.16 9.79
C GLU A 31 9.08 18.16 10.03
N ASP A 32 10.34 17.69 10.01
CA ASP A 32 11.53 18.54 10.21
C ASP A 32 11.92 19.24 8.89
N ASP A 33 12.00 20.57 8.92
CA ASP A 33 12.33 21.47 7.79
C ASP A 33 13.82 21.42 7.36
N LYS A 34 14.66 20.70 8.11
CA LYS A 34 16.08 20.47 7.79
C LYS A 34 16.35 19.09 7.21
N MET A 35 15.34 18.23 7.15
CA MET A 35 15.48 16.87 6.62
C MET A 35 15.69 16.89 5.11
N GLN A 36 16.84 16.43 4.63
CA GLN A 36 17.14 16.40 3.18
C GLN A 36 16.51 15.19 2.49
N VAL A 37 16.02 15.38 1.25
CA VAL A 37 15.43 14.30 0.42
C VAL A 37 16.37 13.09 0.31
N SER A 38 17.67 13.33 0.09
CA SER A 38 18.66 12.25 -0.02
C SER A 38 18.75 11.38 1.23
N LYS A 39 18.72 11.98 2.43
CA LYS A 39 18.76 11.27 3.71
C LYS A 39 17.46 10.49 3.94
N PHE A 40 16.33 11.11 3.63
CA PHE A 40 15.02 10.47 3.73
C PHE A 40 14.93 9.22 2.85
N VAL A 41 15.28 9.37 1.57
CA VAL A 41 15.29 8.27 0.58
C VAL A 41 16.26 7.17 1.01
N SER A 42 17.49 7.54 1.40
CA SER A 42 18.50 6.56 1.84
C SER A 42 18.00 5.73 3.02
N LEU A 43 17.36 6.37 4.01
CA LEU A 43 16.81 5.67 5.17
C LEU A 43 15.67 4.73 4.78
N ALA A 44 14.76 5.18 3.91
CA ALA A 44 13.67 4.34 3.43
C ALA A 44 14.17 3.11 2.65
N GLU A 45 15.23 3.26 1.85
CA GLU A 45 15.84 2.20 1.04
C GLU A 45 16.64 1.19 1.88
N THR A 46 17.07 1.54 3.10
CA THR A 46 17.73 0.57 4.00
C THR A 46 16.82 -0.60 4.41
N VAL A 47 15.50 -0.42 4.31
CA VAL A 47 14.52 -1.43 4.67
C VAL A 47 14.26 -2.34 3.46
N PRO A 48 14.52 -3.66 3.58
CA PRO A 48 14.31 -4.57 2.47
C PRO A 48 12.84 -4.74 2.12
N CYS A 49 12.55 -5.02 0.85
CA CYS A 49 11.19 -5.12 0.31
C CYS A 49 10.32 -6.18 0.99
N ILE A 50 10.92 -7.25 1.54
CA ILE A 50 10.21 -8.32 2.26
C ILE A 50 9.71 -7.88 3.65
N ALA A 51 10.32 -6.84 4.22
CA ALA A 51 9.93 -6.29 5.51
C ALA A 51 8.70 -5.37 5.39
N ARG A 52 8.45 -4.77 4.22
CA ARG A 52 7.26 -3.97 3.89
C ARG A 52 6.22 -4.80 3.14
N VAL A 53 5.23 -5.29 3.90
CA VAL A 53 4.07 -6.02 3.36
C VAL A 53 3.19 -5.08 2.52
N ASP A 54 2.92 -3.90 3.06
CA ASP A 54 2.26 -2.78 2.39
C ASP A 54 3.14 -1.53 2.49
N HIS A 55 2.81 -0.50 1.71
CA HIS A 55 3.53 0.77 1.66
C HIS A 55 2.74 1.93 2.27
N ASN A 56 1.71 1.66 3.09
CA ASN A 56 0.81 2.69 3.58
C ASN A 56 1.52 3.70 4.50
N ASP A 57 2.31 3.20 5.44
CA ASP A 57 3.02 4.07 6.40
C ASP A 57 4.18 4.81 5.73
N LEU A 58 4.81 4.22 4.72
CA LEU A 58 5.78 4.91 3.87
C LEU A 58 5.12 6.02 3.04
N TYR A 59 3.94 5.79 2.48
CA TYR A 59 3.17 6.82 1.78
C TYR A 59 2.81 7.98 2.71
N LYS A 60 2.35 7.71 3.93
CA LYS A 60 2.08 8.77 4.92
C LYS A 60 3.30 9.64 5.18
N ALA A 61 4.47 9.03 5.35
CA ALA A 61 5.71 9.77 5.55
C ALA A 61 6.03 10.67 4.35
N ILE A 62 5.86 10.17 3.12
CA ILE A 62 6.05 10.95 1.89
C ILE A 62 5.03 12.09 1.79
N ASP A 63 3.76 11.85 2.10
CA ASP A 63 2.70 12.86 2.06
C ASP A 63 2.96 13.99 3.06
N ILE A 64 3.36 13.66 4.29
CA ILE A 64 3.80 14.64 5.29
C ILE A 64 4.97 15.46 4.75
N TYR A 65 5.99 14.79 4.21
CA TYR A 65 7.17 15.44 3.66
C TYR A 65 6.80 16.41 2.53
N LEU A 66 5.92 16.01 1.61
CA LEU A 66 5.47 16.87 0.52
C LEU A 66 4.69 18.09 1.02
N LYS A 67 3.91 17.94 2.09
CA LYS A 67 3.14 19.04 2.71
C LYS A 67 4.03 20.07 3.41
N VAL A 68 5.14 19.64 3.99
CA VAL A 68 6.14 20.53 4.63
C VAL A 68 6.98 21.25 3.58
N TYR A 69 7.35 20.55 2.50
CA TYR A 69 8.24 21.06 1.44
C TYR A 69 7.50 21.36 0.13
N LEU A 70 6.54 22.29 0.16
CA LEU A 70 5.68 22.61 -1.00
C LEU A 70 6.48 23.02 -2.26
N ASP A 71 7.55 23.80 -2.08
CA ASP A 71 8.42 24.35 -3.13
C ASP A 71 9.56 23.43 -3.59
N MET A 72 9.46 22.13 -3.30
CA MET A 72 10.46 21.15 -3.72
C MET A 72 10.58 21.05 -5.25
N CYS A 73 11.82 20.92 -5.75
CA CYS A 73 12.06 20.80 -7.17
C CYS A 73 11.49 19.49 -7.76
N LYS A 74 11.16 19.49 -9.06
CA LYS A 74 10.58 18.33 -9.75
C LYS A 74 11.44 17.06 -9.65
N VAL A 75 12.77 17.23 -9.62
CA VAL A 75 13.72 16.13 -9.54
C VAL A 75 13.63 15.44 -8.16
N ASP A 76 13.54 16.23 -7.10
CA ASP A 76 13.46 15.70 -5.73
C ASP A 76 12.09 15.09 -5.45
N LYS A 77 10.99 15.70 -5.93
CA LYS A 77 9.66 15.08 -5.87
C LYS A 77 9.64 13.71 -6.57
N LYS A 78 10.31 13.60 -7.72
CA LYS A 78 10.45 12.32 -8.45
C LYS A 78 11.27 11.29 -7.66
N LYS A 79 12.38 11.69 -7.04
CA LYS A 79 13.20 10.79 -6.20
C LYS A 79 12.42 10.31 -4.98
N LEU A 80 11.79 11.24 -4.26
CA LEU A 80 11.01 10.96 -3.07
C LEU A 80 9.84 10.03 -3.36
N CYS A 81 9.08 10.26 -4.42
CA CYS A 81 7.97 9.39 -4.79
C CYS A 81 8.43 8.07 -5.45
N GLY A 82 9.71 7.97 -5.84
CA GLY A 82 10.27 6.81 -6.53
C GLY A 82 10.46 5.59 -5.65
N ILE A 83 10.59 5.78 -4.32
CA ILE A 83 10.69 4.70 -3.34
C ILE A 83 9.34 4.03 -3.05
N LEU A 84 8.24 4.63 -3.53
CA LEU A 84 6.89 4.14 -3.28
C LEU A 84 6.49 3.11 -4.34
N ASP A 85 6.21 1.89 -3.89
CA ASP A 85 5.51 0.89 -4.68
C ASP A 85 3.99 1.08 -4.55
N CYS A 86 3.38 1.69 -5.57
CA CYS A 86 1.95 1.98 -5.60
C CYS A 86 1.08 0.70 -5.60
N GLN A 87 1.60 -0.44 -6.04
CA GLN A 87 0.85 -1.70 -6.06
C GLN A 87 0.58 -2.19 -4.63
N LYS A 88 1.55 -1.98 -3.74
CA LYS A 88 1.53 -2.38 -2.31
C LYS A 88 0.70 -1.47 -1.40
N LEU A 89 0.04 -0.45 -1.94
CA LEU A 89 -0.90 0.35 -1.16
C LEU A 89 -2.22 -0.37 -0.96
N THR A 90 -2.89 -0.16 0.17
CA THR A 90 -4.28 -0.59 0.32
C THR A 90 -5.20 0.25 -0.57
N ALA A 91 -6.37 -0.28 -0.94
CA ALA A 91 -7.33 0.42 -1.81
C ALA A 91 -7.73 1.79 -1.23
N GLU A 92 -7.95 1.86 0.09
CA GLU A 92 -8.29 3.10 0.80
C GLU A 92 -7.18 4.16 0.68
N VAL A 93 -5.92 3.78 0.93
CA VAL A 93 -4.79 4.71 0.86
C VAL A 93 -4.51 5.11 -0.58
N CYS A 94 -4.67 4.19 -1.54
CA CYS A 94 -4.56 4.48 -2.96
C CYS A 94 -5.57 5.54 -3.40
N HIS A 95 -6.84 5.39 -2.99
CA HIS A 95 -7.90 6.36 -3.28
C HIS A 95 -7.60 7.76 -2.71
N GLN A 96 -7.05 7.81 -1.49
CA GLN A 96 -6.60 9.06 -0.89
C GLN A 96 -5.41 9.66 -1.64
N ALA A 97 -4.46 8.82 -2.06
CA ALA A 97 -3.26 9.25 -2.77
C ALA A 97 -3.52 9.82 -4.15
N VAL A 98 -4.51 9.29 -4.89
CA VAL A 98 -4.92 9.83 -6.20
C VAL A 98 -5.37 11.29 -6.11
N LYS A 99 -5.95 11.69 -4.98
CA LYS A 99 -6.41 13.07 -4.73
C LYS A 99 -5.29 14.01 -4.30
N ASN A 100 -4.07 13.52 -4.12
CA ASN A 100 -2.94 14.33 -3.67
C ASN A 100 -2.29 15.08 -4.84
N GLU A 101 -2.59 16.37 -4.96
CA GLU A 101 -2.07 17.25 -6.01
C GLU A 101 -0.56 17.50 -5.91
N LEU A 102 0.07 17.18 -4.78
CA LEU A 102 1.51 17.36 -4.58
C LEU A 102 2.35 16.25 -5.23
N LEU A 103 1.72 15.16 -5.64
CA LEU A 103 2.39 14.04 -6.28
C LEU A 103 2.75 14.34 -7.74
N PRO A 104 3.90 13.83 -8.24
CA PRO A 104 4.21 13.86 -9.66
C PRO A 104 3.14 13.14 -10.48
N LEU A 105 2.82 13.67 -11.67
CA LEU A 105 1.84 13.09 -12.60
C LEU A 105 2.09 11.60 -12.86
N ARG A 106 3.35 11.19 -13.00
CA ARG A 106 3.72 9.77 -13.19
C ARG A 106 3.22 8.89 -12.05
N THR A 107 3.36 9.34 -10.80
CA THR A 107 2.91 8.60 -9.60
C THR A 107 1.39 8.51 -9.57
N VAL A 108 0.70 9.61 -9.87
CA VAL A 108 -0.78 9.64 -9.91
C VAL A 108 -1.33 8.70 -10.97
N VAL A 109 -0.74 8.65 -12.17
CA VAL A 109 -1.14 7.70 -13.23
C VAL A 109 -0.96 6.25 -12.79
N GLN A 110 0.13 5.93 -12.08
CA GLN A 110 0.34 4.58 -11.52
C GLN A 110 -0.72 4.24 -10.47
N LEU A 111 -1.03 5.17 -9.57
CA LEU A 111 -2.06 4.98 -8.56
C LEU A 111 -3.45 4.76 -9.19
N LEU A 112 -3.83 5.56 -10.19
CA LEU A 112 -5.09 5.41 -10.91
C LEU A 112 -5.21 4.05 -11.60
N TYR A 113 -4.13 3.58 -12.23
CA TYR A 113 -4.09 2.26 -12.85
C TYR A 113 -4.38 1.14 -11.83
N PHE A 114 -3.69 1.17 -10.69
CA PHE A 114 -3.89 0.15 -9.64
C PHE A 114 -5.23 0.28 -8.92
N GLU A 115 -5.77 1.49 -8.79
CA GLU A 115 -7.12 1.71 -8.27
C GLU A 115 -8.16 1.05 -9.19
N GLN A 116 -8.05 1.27 -10.51
CA GLN A 116 -8.94 0.66 -11.49
C GLN A 116 -8.83 -0.88 -11.51
N GLU A 117 -7.60 -1.40 -11.42
CA GLU A 117 -7.35 -2.85 -11.34
C GLU A 117 -8.06 -3.47 -10.11
N LYS A 118 -7.91 -2.85 -8.92
CA LYS A 118 -8.53 -3.35 -7.67
C LYS A 118 -10.07 -3.31 -7.72
N LEU A 119 -10.64 -2.25 -8.32
CA LEU A 119 -12.08 -2.14 -8.53
C LEU A 119 -12.60 -3.24 -9.48
N SER A 120 -11.84 -3.54 -10.54
CA SER A 120 -12.21 -4.61 -11.49
C SER A 120 -12.22 -6.00 -10.83
N MET A 121 -11.25 -6.27 -9.96
CA MET A 121 -11.20 -7.51 -9.19
C MET A 121 -12.36 -7.62 -8.20
N ALA A 122 -12.65 -6.53 -7.47
CA ALA A 122 -13.77 -6.49 -6.53
C ALA A 122 -15.12 -6.72 -7.22
N ASN A 123 -15.33 -6.09 -8.39
CA ASN A 123 -16.54 -6.28 -9.19
C ASN A 123 -16.68 -7.73 -9.68
N THR A 124 -15.57 -8.38 -10.05
CA THR A 124 -15.58 -9.79 -10.48
C THR A 124 -15.95 -10.72 -9.34
N THR A 125 -15.38 -10.51 -8.14
CA THR A 125 -15.72 -11.30 -6.94
C THR A 125 -17.19 -11.12 -6.55
N GLN A 126 -17.72 -9.90 -6.60
CA GLN A 126 -19.14 -9.64 -6.32
C GLN A 126 -20.08 -10.33 -7.32
N ILE A 127 -19.72 -10.38 -8.61
CA ILE A 127 -20.49 -11.12 -9.62
C ILE A 127 -20.47 -12.62 -9.32
N MET A 128 -19.34 -13.17 -8.88
CA MET A 128 -19.22 -14.59 -8.51
C MET A 128 -20.03 -14.93 -7.24
N ASP A 129 -19.97 -14.09 -6.20
CA ASP A 129 -20.73 -14.26 -4.96
C ASP A 129 -22.25 -14.12 -5.20
N GLY A 130 -22.66 -13.14 -6.03
CA GLY A 130 -24.05 -12.95 -6.42
C GLY A 130 -24.61 -14.12 -7.25
N ASN A 131 -23.80 -14.67 -8.16
CA ASN A 131 -24.18 -15.85 -8.94
C ASN A 131 -24.31 -17.12 -8.05
N LEU A 132 -23.44 -17.28 -7.06
CA LEU A 132 -23.52 -18.39 -6.10
C LEU A 132 -24.74 -18.28 -5.19
N ALA A 133 -25.06 -17.07 -4.71
CA ALA A 133 -26.25 -16.83 -3.89
C ALA A 133 -27.55 -17.13 -4.65
N LEU A 134 -27.64 -16.72 -5.92
CA LEU A 134 -28.79 -17.00 -6.79
C LEU A 134 -28.94 -18.51 -7.07
N GLU A 135 -27.83 -19.22 -7.23
CA GLU A 135 -27.83 -20.68 -7.47
C GLU A 135 -28.27 -21.47 -6.22
N LEU A 136 -27.85 -21.04 -5.03
CA LEU A 136 -28.30 -21.62 -3.76
C LEU A 136 -29.80 -21.36 -3.52
N GLU A 137 -30.29 -20.16 -3.82
CA GLU A 137 -31.71 -19.83 -3.71
C GLU A 137 -32.58 -20.66 -4.66
N LYS A 138 -32.12 -20.87 -5.90
CA LYS A 138 -32.78 -21.78 -6.86
C LYS A 138 -32.79 -23.23 -6.36
N LYS A 139 -31.69 -23.72 -5.78
CA LYS A 139 -31.63 -25.09 -5.22
C LYS A 139 -32.54 -25.28 -4.00
N MET A 140 -32.69 -24.28 -3.14
CA MET A 140 -33.63 -24.32 -2.01
C MET A 140 -35.09 -24.34 -2.48
N ARG A 141 -35.41 -23.59 -3.54
CA ARG A 141 -36.78 -23.51 -4.10
C ARG A 141 -37.21 -24.80 -4.81
N ILE A 142 -36.28 -25.53 -5.41
CA ILE A 142 -36.57 -26.83 -6.05
C ILE A 142 -36.76 -27.93 -5.01
N ARG A 143 -35.95 -27.94 -3.94
CA ARG A 143 -36.03 -28.94 -2.87
C ARG A 143 -37.33 -28.87 -2.04
N GLY A 144 -37.97 -27.69 -1.98
CA GLY A 144 -39.27 -27.51 -1.32
C GLY A 144 -40.49 -27.96 -2.14
N ARG A 145 -40.29 -28.54 -3.34
CA ARG A 145 -41.38 -28.95 -4.25
C ARG A 145 -41.46 -30.48 -4.46
N GLU A 146 -40.65 -31.26 -3.74
CA GLU A 146 -40.59 -32.74 -3.79
C GLU A 146 -41.16 -33.43 -2.53
N ILE A 147 -42.08 -32.79 -1.80
CA ILE A 147 -42.84 -33.42 -0.69
C ILE A 147 -44.33 -33.26 -0.93
#